data_AF-A0A494TKL7-F1
#
_entry.id   AF-A0A494TKL7-F1
#
_cell.length_a   1.000
_cell.length_b   1.000
_cell.length_c   1.000
_cell.angle_alpha   90.00
_cell.angle_beta   90.00
_cell.angle_gamma   90.00
#
_symmetry.space_group_name_H-M   'P 1'
#
loop_
_entity.id
_entity.type
_entity.pdbx_description
1 polymer ?
#
loop_
_entity_poly.entity_id
_entity_poly.type
_entity_poly.pdbx_seq_one_letter_code
_entity_poly.pdbx_strand_id
1 'polypeptide(L)'
;MNYKSSMNILFLAVGLFATVPMAAQTRMTAAEKASCVATSGRLGVVGMLRNEICVRKMKDAGKHCVDGAQCEAGQCEAVKDGNGLMPQYGKKAAGICAPTNEGPFGCRLTVSRSKANLAICVD
;
A
#
# COMPACT_ATOMS: atom_id res chain seq x y z
N MET A 1 -3.31 -0.15 52.35
CA MET A 1 -1.99 -0.57 51.84
C MET A 1 -1.47 0.53 50.93
N ASN A 2 -0.30 1.08 51.28
CA ASN A 2 0.40 2.22 50.66
C ASN A 2 1.40 1.75 49.58
N TYR A 3 1.55 2.51 48.50
CA TYR A 3 2.86 2.93 47.91
C TYR A 3 2.59 4.05 46.87
N LYS A 4 2.53 5.32 47.27
CA LYS A 4 3.63 6.31 47.36
C LYS A 4 4.26 6.71 46.01
N SER A 5 3.74 7.80 45.46
CA SER A 5 4.39 9.03 44.98
C SER A 5 5.82 9.00 44.39
N SER A 6 5.94 9.74 43.27
CA SER A 6 7.08 10.58 42.84
C SER A 6 8.02 10.03 41.76
N MET A 7 7.91 10.52 40.51
CA MET A 7 9.08 10.89 39.71
C MET A 7 8.72 11.89 38.59
N ASN A 8 9.04 13.15 38.83
CA ASN A 8 9.21 14.19 37.80
C ASN A 8 10.35 13.76 36.86
N ILE A 9 10.09 13.64 35.56
CA ILE A 9 11.14 13.75 34.54
C ILE A 9 10.68 14.76 33.49
N LEU A 10 11.20 15.98 33.67
CA LEU A 10 11.19 17.06 32.71
C LEU A 10 12.04 16.65 31.50
N PHE A 11 11.43 16.13 30.43
CA PHE A 11 12.13 15.86 29.17
C PHE A 11 12.28 17.16 28.37
N LEU A 12 13.37 17.87 28.63
CA LEU A 12 13.96 18.81 27.67
C LEU A 12 14.62 17.99 26.55
N ALA A 13 13.87 17.66 25.49
CA ALA A 13 14.43 17.13 24.27
C ALA A 13 14.54 18.25 23.22
N VAL A 14 15.75 18.80 23.11
CA VAL A 14 16.19 19.65 22.01
C VAL A 14 15.89 18.92 20.70
N GLY A 15 15.00 19.50 19.90
CA GLY A 15 14.61 18.95 18.60
C GLY A 15 15.79 18.98 17.62
N LEU A 16 16.52 17.86 17.55
CA LEU A 16 17.43 17.58 16.46
C LEU A 16 16.56 17.23 15.24
N PHE A 17 16.18 18.24 14.45
CA PHE A 17 15.60 18.03 13.13
C PHE A 17 16.68 17.42 12.24
N ALA A 18 16.82 16.10 12.28
CA ALA A 18 17.54 15.36 11.26
C ALA A 18 16.81 15.63 9.93
N THR A 19 17.44 16.40 9.06
CA THR A 19 17.01 16.52 7.67
C THR A 19 17.16 15.14 7.05
N VAL A 20 16.07 14.39 7.00
CA VAL A 20 16.03 13.13 6.25
C VAL A 20 16.27 13.53 4.79
N PRO A 21 17.39 13.11 4.17
CA PRO A 21 17.54 13.35 2.75
C PRO A 21 16.37 12.65 2.07
N MET A 22 15.64 13.36 1.22
CA MET A 22 14.77 12.75 0.21
C MET A 22 15.69 12.04 -0.79
N ALA A 23 16.28 10.94 -0.37
CA ALA A 23 16.88 10.01 -1.30
C ALA A 23 15.71 9.44 -2.11
N ALA A 24 15.72 9.72 -3.41
CA ALA A 24 15.04 8.90 -4.40
C ALA A 24 15.67 7.50 -4.34
N GLN A 25 15.36 6.74 -3.30
CA GLN A 25 16.06 5.50 -3.00
C GLN A 25 15.54 4.42 -3.95
N THR A 26 16.23 4.26 -5.08
CA THR A 26 15.94 3.28 -6.13
C THR A 26 16.24 1.84 -5.67
N ARG A 27 16.91 1.66 -4.52
CA ARG A 27 17.27 0.35 -3.94
C ARG A 27 17.20 0.34 -2.42
N MET A 28 16.62 -0.72 -1.88
CA MET A 28 16.56 -0.97 -0.44
C MET A 28 17.94 -1.29 0.12
N THR A 29 18.23 -0.82 1.32
CA THR A 29 19.38 -1.21 2.13
C THR A 29 19.27 -2.67 2.57
N ALA A 30 20.39 -3.26 3.01
CA ALA A 30 20.39 -4.62 3.56
C ALA A 30 19.46 -4.77 4.77
N ALA A 31 19.38 -3.75 5.63
CA ALA A 31 18.51 -3.75 6.80
C ALA A 31 17.02 -3.74 6.42
N GLU A 32 16.63 -2.92 5.43
CA GLU A 32 15.26 -2.89 4.90
C GLU A 32 14.89 -4.22 4.25
N LYS A 33 15.81 -4.83 3.49
CA LYS A 33 15.58 -6.15 2.89
C LYS A 33 15.37 -7.23 3.95
N ALA A 34 16.21 -7.25 4.98
CA ALA A 34 16.08 -8.19 6.09
C ALA A 34 14.77 -8.01 6.86
N SER A 35 14.40 -6.76 7.15
CA SER A 35 13.13 -6.43 7.82
C SER A 35 11.91 -6.85 6.99
N CYS A 36 11.95 -6.67 5.67
CA CYS A 36 10.89 -7.11 4.77
C CYS A 36 10.64 -8.61 4.89
N VAL A 37 11.70 -9.42 4.80
CA VAL A 37 11.59 -10.88 4.90
C VAL A 37 11.17 -11.31 6.31
N ALA A 38 11.71 -10.67 7.36
CA ALA A 38 11.35 -10.97 8.74
C ALA A 38 9.86 -10.75 9.04
N THR A 39 9.21 -9.85 8.31
CA THR A 39 7.76 -9.58 8.44
C THR A 39 6.90 -10.35 7.44
N SER A 40 7.42 -11.46 6.89
CA SER A 40 6.78 -12.30 5.86
C SER A 40 6.46 -11.54 4.56
N GLY A 41 7.16 -10.45 4.30
CA GLY A 41 7.16 -9.78 3.02
C GLY A 41 8.09 -10.45 2.02
N ARG A 42 7.96 -10.06 0.75
CA ARG A 42 8.84 -10.47 -0.33
C ARG A 42 9.50 -9.24 -0.94
N LEU A 43 10.78 -9.35 -1.28
CA LEU A 43 11.45 -8.32 -2.07
C LEU A 43 10.84 -8.28 -3.47
N GLY A 44 10.37 -7.10 -3.87
CA GLY A 44 9.82 -6.82 -5.20
C GLY A 44 10.61 -5.75 -5.91
N VAL A 45 10.40 -5.68 -7.22
CA VAL A 45 10.95 -4.64 -8.08
C VAL A 45 9.81 -4.15 -8.95
N VAL A 46 9.58 -2.85 -8.96
CA VAL A 46 8.52 -2.20 -9.72
C VAL A 46 9.09 -1.15 -10.66
N GLY A 47 8.43 -1.01 -11.81
CA GLY A 47 8.81 -0.09 -12.87
C GLY A 47 10.10 -0.36 -13.61
N MET A 48 10.30 0.39 -14.69
CA MET A 48 11.48 0.39 -15.54
C MET A 48 12.68 0.95 -14.79
N LEU A 49 12.48 1.87 -13.83
CA LEU A 49 13.55 2.33 -12.95
C LEU A 49 13.99 1.27 -11.92
N ARG A 50 13.28 0.14 -11.87
CA ARG A 50 13.59 -1.00 -11.01
C ARG A 50 13.64 -0.63 -9.52
N ASN A 51 12.65 0.12 -9.06
CA ASN A 51 12.55 0.49 -7.66
C ASN A 51 12.33 -0.77 -6.80
N GLU A 52 13.23 -1.03 -5.85
CA GLU A 52 13.05 -2.12 -4.90
C GLU A 52 12.01 -1.76 -3.85
N ILE A 53 11.05 -2.66 -3.62
CA ILE A 53 10.00 -2.49 -2.62
C ILE A 53 9.83 -3.74 -1.76
N CYS A 54 9.30 -3.55 -0.55
CA CYS A 54 8.79 -4.66 0.24
C CYS A 54 7.34 -4.96 -0.13
N VAL A 55 7.12 -6.05 -0.86
CA VAL A 55 5.78 -6.52 -1.24
C VAL A 55 5.17 -7.27 -0.05
N ARG A 56 4.01 -6.83 0.38
CA ARG A 56 3.22 -7.41 1.46
C ARG A 56 1.86 -7.84 0.91
N LYS A 57 1.37 -8.97 1.39
CA LYS A 57 -0.02 -9.38 1.15
C LYS A 57 -0.95 -8.56 2.04
N MET A 58 -2.03 -8.04 1.46
CA MET A 58 -3.04 -7.30 2.23
C MET A 58 -3.96 -8.25 2.97
N LYS A 59 -4.41 -7.88 4.17
CA LYS A 59 -5.27 -8.75 4.99
C LYS A 59 -6.69 -8.85 4.43
N ASP A 60 -7.08 -7.85 3.65
CA ASP A 60 -8.35 -7.74 2.96
C ASP A 60 -8.28 -8.12 1.48
N ALA A 61 -7.14 -8.64 1.01
CA ALA A 61 -6.97 -9.13 -0.36
C ALA A 61 -8.17 -9.97 -0.82
N GLY A 62 -8.78 -9.58 -1.94
CA GLY A 62 -9.92 -10.28 -2.53
C GLY A 62 -11.28 -9.99 -1.90
N LYS A 63 -11.36 -9.24 -0.79
CA LYS A 63 -12.65 -8.82 -0.22
C LYS A 63 -13.36 -7.87 -1.16
N HIS A 64 -14.68 -7.98 -1.25
CA HIS A 64 -15.48 -7.09 -2.09
C HIS A 64 -15.38 -5.64 -1.63
N CYS A 65 -15.27 -4.72 -2.59
CA CYS A 65 -15.22 -3.28 -2.35
C CYS A 65 -15.96 -2.53 -3.46
N VAL A 66 -16.34 -1.28 -3.16
CA VAL A 66 -16.94 -0.33 -4.11
C VAL A 66 -16.15 0.97 -4.21
N ASP A 67 -15.13 1.14 -3.37
CA ASP A 67 -14.21 2.26 -3.37
C ASP A 67 -12.87 1.86 -2.75
N GLY A 68 -11.78 2.47 -3.22
CA GLY A 68 -10.42 2.20 -2.72
C GLY A 68 -10.25 2.52 -1.23
N ALA A 69 -11.00 3.48 -0.69
CA ALA A 69 -10.95 3.84 0.73
C ALA A 69 -11.38 2.70 1.68
N GLN A 70 -12.01 1.64 1.14
CA GLN A 70 -12.39 0.45 1.90
C GLN A 70 -11.27 -0.58 2.03
N CYS A 71 -10.17 -0.40 1.29
CA CYS A 71 -9.09 -1.36 1.18
C CYS A 71 -7.80 -0.88 1.86
N GLU A 72 -7.06 -1.78 2.52
CA GLU A 72 -5.79 -1.49 3.19
C GLU A 72 -4.74 -0.92 2.22
N ALA A 73 -4.69 -1.43 0.98
CA ALA A 73 -3.82 -0.90 -0.08
C ALA A 73 -4.35 0.38 -0.75
N GLY A 74 -5.55 0.84 -0.40
CA GLY A 74 -6.22 1.97 -1.05
C GLY A 74 -6.70 1.66 -2.48
N GLN A 75 -6.67 0.40 -2.91
CA GLN A 75 -6.98 -0.02 -4.27
C GLN A 75 -8.12 -1.04 -4.27
N CYS A 76 -9.25 -0.63 -4.85
CA CYS A 76 -10.37 -1.49 -5.17
C CYS A 76 -10.28 -1.87 -6.65
N GLU A 77 -9.70 -3.03 -6.97
CA GLU A 77 -9.47 -3.48 -8.34
C GLU A 77 -10.78 -4.02 -8.94
N ALA A 78 -11.13 -3.57 -10.14
CA ALA A 78 -12.31 -4.07 -10.83
C ALA A 78 -12.12 -5.54 -11.24
N VAL A 79 -13.20 -6.30 -11.13
CA VAL A 79 -13.23 -7.68 -11.61
C VAL A 79 -13.81 -7.75 -13.02
N LYS A 80 -13.38 -8.76 -13.78
CA LYS A 80 -13.98 -9.08 -15.07
C LYS A 80 -15.46 -9.45 -14.89
N ASP A 81 -16.27 -9.13 -15.88
CA ASP A 81 -17.65 -9.58 -15.97
C ASP A 81 -17.74 -11.08 -16.30
N GLY A 82 -18.98 -11.60 -16.39
CA GLY A 82 -19.23 -13.01 -16.72
C GLY A 82 -18.74 -13.45 -18.12
N ASN A 83 -18.41 -12.51 -19.00
CA ASN A 83 -17.82 -12.78 -20.31
C ASN A 83 -16.28 -12.63 -20.30
N GLY A 84 -15.68 -12.39 -19.13
CA GLY A 84 -14.24 -12.22 -18.98
C GLY A 84 -13.72 -10.85 -19.41
N LEU A 85 -14.61 -9.87 -19.64
CA LEU A 85 -14.23 -8.52 -20.06
C LEU A 85 -14.12 -7.58 -18.86
N MET A 86 -13.21 -6.61 -18.94
CA MET A 86 -13.14 -5.55 -17.93
C MET A 86 -14.29 -4.56 -18.12
N PRO A 87 -14.86 -4.01 -17.04
CA PRO A 87 -15.97 -3.06 -17.13
C PRO A 87 -15.54 -1.77 -17.82
N GLN A 88 -16.44 -1.20 -18.63
CA GLN A 88 -16.21 0.08 -19.29
C GLN A 88 -16.28 1.24 -18.29
N TYR A 89 -15.54 2.32 -18.58
CA TYR A 89 -15.52 3.53 -17.77
C TYR A 89 -16.93 4.04 -17.42
N GLY A 90 -17.13 4.39 -16.15
CA GLY A 90 -18.38 4.94 -15.63
C GLY A 90 -19.52 3.93 -15.49
N LYS A 91 -19.37 2.69 -15.97
CA LYS A 91 -20.35 1.62 -15.77
C LYS A 91 -20.23 1.04 -14.36
N LYS A 92 -21.33 0.47 -13.88
CA LYS A 92 -21.35 -0.26 -12.61
C LYS A 92 -20.36 -1.41 -12.68
N ALA A 93 -19.52 -1.53 -11.68
CA ALA A 93 -18.49 -2.55 -11.59
C ALA A 93 -18.46 -3.14 -10.18
N ALA A 94 -18.21 -4.45 -10.09
CA ALA A 94 -17.77 -5.07 -8.85
C ALA A 94 -16.26 -4.87 -8.71
N GLY A 95 -15.79 -4.78 -7.47
CA GLY A 95 -14.38 -4.66 -7.16
C GLY A 95 -13.96 -5.57 -6.02
N ILE A 96 -12.66 -5.85 -5.97
CA ILE A 96 -12.00 -6.55 -4.88
C ILE A 96 -10.77 -5.78 -4.40
N CYS A 97 -10.48 -5.83 -3.11
CA CYS A 97 -9.29 -5.20 -2.58
C CYS A 97 -8.02 -5.86 -3.13
N ALA A 98 -7.05 -5.04 -3.53
CA ALA A 98 -5.82 -5.48 -4.16
C ALA A 98 -5.07 -6.52 -3.31
N PRO A 99 -4.40 -7.50 -3.95
CA PRO A 99 -3.73 -8.57 -3.22
C PRO A 99 -2.49 -8.10 -2.46
N THR A 100 -1.84 -7.04 -2.95
CA THR A 100 -0.55 -6.56 -2.47
C THR A 100 -0.53 -5.03 -2.35
N ASN A 101 0.46 -4.50 -1.63
CA ASN A 101 0.75 -3.06 -1.52
C ASN A 101 1.58 -2.52 -2.69
N GLU A 102 1.60 -3.19 -3.84
CA GLU A 102 2.36 -2.76 -5.01
C GLU A 102 1.80 -1.48 -5.64
N GLY A 103 0.66 -0.97 -5.14
CA GLY A 103 0.13 0.32 -5.56
C GLY A 103 -0.30 0.33 -7.04
N PRO A 104 -0.16 1.46 -7.75
CA PRO A 104 -0.68 1.60 -9.10
C PRO A 104 0.20 0.94 -10.17
N PHE A 105 1.32 0.33 -9.82
CA PHE A 105 2.25 -0.27 -10.77
C PHE A 105 1.60 -1.38 -11.61
N GLY A 106 1.93 -1.39 -12.90
CA GLY A 106 1.26 -2.16 -13.93
C GLY A 106 -0.04 -1.48 -14.41
N CYS A 107 -0.81 -2.20 -15.22
CA CYS A 107 -2.13 -1.72 -15.67
C CYS A 107 -3.20 -2.11 -14.66
N ARG A 108 -3.80 -1.11 -14.02
CA ARG A 108 -4.84 -1.27 -13.00
C ARG A 108 -6.11 -0.58 -13.45
N LEU A 109 -7.25 -1.25 -13.29
CA LEU A 109 -8.56 -0.63 -13.40
C LEU A 109 -9.22 -0.70 -12.03
N THR A 110 -9.57 0.45 -11.48
CA THR A 110 -10.14 0.55 -10.14
C THR A 110 -11.62 0.88 -10.16
N VAL A 111 -12.29 0.59 -9.05
CA VAL A 111 -13.69 0.96 -8.80
C VAL A 111 -13.72 2.08 -7.78
N SER A 112 -14.48 3.14 -8.07
CA SER A 112 -14.85 4.17 -7.10
C SER A 112 -16.34 4.43 -7.18
N ARG A 113 -16.98 4.54 -6.00
CA ARG A 113 -18.43 4.71 -5.87
C ARG A 113 -19.22 3.70 -6.75
N SER A 114 -18.82 2.43 -6.73
CA SER A 114 -19.40 1.32 -7.52
C SER A 114 -19.28 1.46 -9.05
N LYS A 115 -18.44 2.35 -9.55
CA LYS A 115 -18.23 2.55 -10.99
C LYS A 115 -16.77 2.33 -11.38
N ALA A 116 -16.56 1.76 -12.55
CA ALA A 116 -15.24 1.59 -13.14
C ALA A 116 -14.60 2.94 -13.48
N ASN A 117 -13.35 3.15 -13.04
CA ASN A 117 -12.49 4.22 -13.50
C ASN A 117 -11.86 3.88 -14.86
N LEU A 118 -11.11 4.82 -15.43
CA LEU A 118 -10.20 4.52 -16.54
C LEU A 118 -9.07 3.63 -16.03
N ALA A 119 -8.62 2.70 -16.87
CA ALA A 119 -7.41 1.95 -16.57
C ALA A 119 -6.22 2.90 -16.58
N ILE A 120 -5.40 2.84 -15.53
CA ILE A 120 -4.13 3.56 -15.44
C ILE A 120 -3.02 2.52 -15.51
N CYS A 121 -2.08 2.72 -16.42
CA CYS A 121 -0.87 1.91 -16.53
C CYS A 121 0.31 2.74 -16.02
N VAL A 122 0.79 2.41 -14.83
CA VAL A 122 1.97 3.07 -14.25
C VAL A 122 3.16 2.13 -14.38
N ASP A 123 4.25 2.71 -14.86
CA ASP A 123 5.57 2.10 -14.76
C ASP A 123 6.24 2.45 -13.44
#